data_AF-A0A7G1KKH8-F1
#
_entry.id   AF-A0A7G1KKH8-F1
#
_cell.length_a   1.000
_cell.length_b   1.000
_cell.length_c   1.000
_cell.angle_alpha   90.00
_cell.angle_beta   90.00
_cell.angle_gamma   90.00
#
_symmetry.space_group_name_H-M   'P 1'
#
loop_
_entity.id
_entity.type
_entity.pdbx_description
1 polymer ?
#
loop_
_entity_poly.entity_id
_entity_poly.type
_entity_poly.pdbx_seq_one_letter_code
_entity_poly.pdbx_strand_id
1 'polypeptide(L)'
;MGESSVRWVDGAVVTIDQRALPGAVRELRITTVNEVIDAISTLAVRGAPAIGVTGAFGVALAALAHPGDTAKVTAEAARIAAARPTAVNLAWGVRRVLEKLPLGAQAVLDEATAMLAEDGRVNRAAATHAADLVRRLCPDRPLRLLTHCNTGNLATTAFGTALGAIRVLAERGAVENVFVDETRPLLQGARLTAWELAEAGIPHRLTIDAAAAWAMATGQVDCVLVGADRITADGSVANKIGTYGLAVAAHRHGIPFLVVAPESTRDLRTATGAEIVVEERGAAEITHVGGVATAPEGTAVFNPAFDVTPPDLVTAVVTENGVVHSGDAVAEERRIETTRDAPTEDNAAAGYGACALGRAPTTADDIAAVARSLYARGWMPGTAGNISVRAGESALITGSGLAKGELTAADMVTVNVADSQPVSGTRRPSAETTVHTAVYRATDARAVVHVHSPHATAQSVGAPESLRFTGYELLKGLGVADTIDVPVFANHADVARIGVEIECHLAERPDAPPVLFIAGHGITAWGASLAQARDRAECLEAMCELATLTGRREI
;
A
#
# COMPACT_ATOMS: atom_id res chain seq x y z
N MET A 1 8.26 -12.70 -23.27
CA MET A 1 8.88 -13.23 -22.03
C MET A 1 7.79 -13.46 -21.00
N GLY A 2 7.97 -14.40 -20.07
CA GLY A 2 7.07 -14.51 -18.91
C GLY A 2 7.14 -13.25 -18.03
N GLU A 3 6.26 -13.15 -17.04
CA GLU A 3 6.17 -11.98 -16.15
C GLU A 3 7.42 -11.73 -15.28
N SER A 4 8.40 -12.65 -15.27
CA SER A 4 9.53 -12.66 -14.34
C SER A 4 10.90 -12.50 -15.04
N SER A 5 11.73 -11.62 -14.50
CA SER A 5 13.08 -11.28 -14.99
C SER A 5 14.20 -12.12 -14.35
N VAL A 6 13.90 -12.83 -13.25
CA VAL A 6 14.82 -13.70 -12.51
C VAL A 6 14.15 -15.04 -12.26
N ARG A 7 14.78 -16.15 -12.67
CA ARG A 7 14.24 -17.50 -12.51
C ARG A 7 15.29 -18.42 -11.90
N TRP A 8 14.85 -19.41 -11.13
CA TRP A 8 15.68 -20.55 -10.76
C TRP A 8 15.40 -21.72 -11.71
N VAL A 9 16.42 -22.19 -12.45
CA VAL A 9 16.27 -23.25 -13.45
C VAL A 9 17.46 -24.19 -13.37
N ASP A 10 17.21 -25.47 -13.07
CA ASP A 10 18.21 -26.55 -13.05
C ASP A 10 19.50 -26.17 -12.30
N GLY A 11 19.35 -25.67 -11.06
CA GLY A 11 20.48 -25.31 -10.20
C GLY A 11 21.19 -24.00 -10.55
N ALA A 12 20.57 -23.14 -11.36
CA ALA A 12 21.14 -21.85 -11.74
C ALA A 12 20.13 -20.71 -11.62
N VAL A 13 20.63 -19.51 -11.34
CA VAL A 13 19.87 -18.27 -11.51
C VAL A 13 19.94 -17.88 -12.98
N VAL A 14 18.77 -17.72 -13.60
CA VAL A 14 18.62 -17.34 -15.00
C VAL A 14 17.97 -15.97 -15.07
N THR A 15 18.64 -15.02 -15.73
CA THR A 15 18.19 -13.63 -15.87
C THR A 15 18.66 -13.03 -17.19
N ILE A 16 18.35 -11.76 -17.46
CA ILE A 16 18.77 -11.05 -18.66
C ILE A 16 20.00 -10.20 -18.34
N ASP A 17 21.01 -10.22 -19.21
CA ASP A 17 22.14 -9.29 -19.13
C ASP A 17 21.67 -7.86 -19.45
N GLN A 18 21.39 -7.08 -18.42
CA GLN A 18 20.93 -5.70 -18.57
C GLN A 18 21.98 -4.78 -19.21
N ARG A 19 23.26 -5.18 -19.30
CA ARG A 19 24.32 -4.42 -19.98
C ARG A 19 24.18 -4.51 -21.50
N ALA A 20 23.64 -5.63 -22.00
CA ALA A 20 23.47 -5.86 -23.43
C ALA A 20 22.25 -5.14 -24.03
N LEU A 21 21.27 -4.79 -23.20
CA LEU A 21 20.10 -4.03 -23.62
C LEU A 21 20.44 -2.57 -23.95
N PRO A 22 19.77 -1.95 -24.95
CA PRO A 22 18.71 -2.51 -25.79
C PRO A 22 19.23 -3.25 -27.03
N GLY A 23 20.55 -3.34 -27.24
CA GLY A 23 21.15 -3.88 -28.47
C GLY A 23 20.97 -5.39 -28.65
N ALA A 24 20.93 -6.16 -27.57
CA ALA A 24 20.64 -7.59 -27.61
C ALA A 24 20.01 -8.09 -26.32
N VAL A 25 19.02 -8.97 -26.43
CA VAL A 25 18.51 -9.77 -25.31
C VAL A 25 19.44 -10.96 -25.13
N ARG A 26 20.26 -10.96 -24.08
CA ARG A 26 21.15 -12.07 -23.73
C ARG A 26 20.73 -12.67 -22.40
N GLU A 27 20.57 -13.99 -22.36
CA GLU A 27 20.31 -14.71 -21.11
C GLU A 27 21.63 -14.96 -20.38
N LEU A 28 21.65 -14.69 -19.08
CA LEU A 28 22.72 -15.05 -18.16
C LEU A 28 22.27 -16.25 -17.35
N ARG A 29 23.14 -17.26 -17.28
CA ARG A 29 22.98 -18.43 -16.41
C ARG A 29 24.09 -18.41 -15.37
N ILE A 30 23.72 -18.13 -14.13
CA ILE A 30 24.63 -17.89 -13.01
C ILE A 30 24.57 -19.13 -12.10
N THR A 31 25.72 -19.74 -11.88
CA THR A 31 25.88 -21.04 -11.18
C THR A 31 26.80 -20.97 -9.97
N THR A 32 27.50 -19.85 -9.78
CA THR A 32 28.45 -19.68 -8.66
C THR A 32 28.25 -18.35 -7.93
N VAL A 33 28.71 -18.28 -6.68
CA VAL A 33 28.69 -17.04 -5.90
C VAL A 33 29.51 -15.93 -6.55
N ASN A 34 30.66 -16.27 -7.15
CA ASN A 34 31.50 -15.29 -7.84
C ASN A 34 30.75 -14.67 -9.03
N GLU A 35 30.00 -15.46 -9.80
CA GLU A 35 29.17 -14.98 -10.90
C GLU A 35 28.00 -14.11 -10.40
N VAL A 36 27.40 -14.44 -9.25
CA VAL A 36 26.38 -13.58 -8.61
C VAL A 36 26.97 -12.21 -8.26
N ILE A 37 28.14 -12.19 -7.62
CA ILE A 37 28.84 -10.95 -7.25
C ILE A 37 29.19 -10.14 -8.50
N ASP A 38 29.76 -10.78 -9.52
CA ASP A 38 30.08 -10.11 -10.80
C ASP A 38 28.83 -9.51 -11.46
N ALA A 39 27.73 -10.28 -11.54
CA ALA A 39 26.50 -9.82 -12.15
C ALA A 39 25.91 -8.59 -11.44
N ILE A 40 25.98 -8.55 -10.11
CA ILE A 40 25.50 -7.41 -9.30
C ILE A 40 26.46 -6.21 -9.43
N SER A 41 27.77 -6.42 -9.30
CA SER A 41 28.77 -5.35 -9.32
C SER A 41 28.93 -4.71 -10.70
N THR A 42 28.81 -5.48 -11.78
CA THR A 42 28.88 -4.97 -13.16
C THR A 42 27.54 -4.45 -13.69
N LEU A 43 26.49 -4.45 -12.86
CA LEU A 43 25.12 -4.05 -13.21
C LEU A 43 24.48 -4.90 -14.32
N ALA A 44 24.92 -6.15 -14.49
CA ALA A 44 24.20 -7.13 -15.30
C ALA A 44 22.84 -7.46 -14.67
N VAL A 45 22.77 -7.47 -13.34
CA VAL A 45 21.54 -7.45 -12.54
C VAL A 45 21.52 -6.19 -11.69
N ARG A 46 20.43 -5.43 -11.79
CA ARG A 46 20.25 -4.19 -11.02
C ARG A 46 18.78 -3.95 -10.71
N GLY A 47 18.54 -2.98 -9.83
CA GLY A 47 17.23 -2.69 -9.24
C GLY A 47 17.12 -3.35 -7.87
N ALA A 48 16.63 -2.59 -6.90
CA ALA A 48 16.71 -2.93 -5.48
C ALA A 48 16.08 -4.31 -5.15
N PRO A 49 14.85 -4.62 -5.61
CA PRO A 49 14.30 -5.96 -5.38
C PRO A 49 15.02 -7.07 -6.15
N ALA A 50 15.40 -6.83 -7.41
CA ALA A 50 16.09 -7.83 -8.25
C ALA A 50 17.42 -8.30 -7.64
N ILE A 51 18.24 -7.37 -7.14
CA ILE A 51 19.51 -7.72 -6.48
C ILE A 51 19.29 -8.41 -5.13
N GLY A 52 18.23 -8.07 -4.40
CA GLY A 52 17.86 -8.75 -3.15
C GLY A 52 17.58 -10.24 -3.35
N VAL A 53 16.72 -10.55 -4.33
CA VAL A 53 16.37 -11.95 -4.66
C VAL A 53 17.54 -12.69 -5.33
N THR A 54 18.31 -12.02 -6.19
CA THR A 54 19.51 -12.62 -6.79
C THR A 54 20.57 -12.94 -5.73
N GLY A 55 20.76 -12.05 -4.75
CA GLY A 55 21.65 -12.30 -3.61
C GLY A 55 21.18 -13.48 -2.75
N ALA A 56 19.87 -13.59 -2.53
CA ALA A 56 19.27 -14.73 -1.82
C ALA A 56 19.53 -16.07 -2.55
N PHE A 57 19.35 -16.11 -3.87
CA PHE A 57 19.74 -17.29 -4.66
C PHE A 57 21.25 -17.55 -4.64
N GLY A 58 22.09 -16.51 -4.54
CA GLY A 58 23.52 -16.67 -4.32
C GLY A 58 23.86 -17.41 -3.03
N VAL A 59 23.14 -17.14 -1.94
CA VAL A 59 23.28 -17.90 -0.69
C VAL A 59 22.80 -19.35 -0.87
N ALA A 60 21.72 -19.57 -1.63
CA ALA A 60 21.27 -20.92 -1.97
C ALA A 60 22.33 -21.70 -2.78
N LEU A 61 22.97 -21.07 -3.77
CA LEU A 61 24.09 -21.65 -4.53
C LEU A 61 25.25 -22.02 -3.59
N ALA A 62 25.61 -21.13 -2.65
CA ALA A 62 26.65 -21.41 -1.66
C ALA A 62 26.28 -22.60 -0.77
N ALA A 63 25.05 -22.66 -0.28
CA ALA A 63 24.56 -23.73 0.58
C ALA A 63 24.53 -25.09 -0.13
N LEU A 64 24.14 -25.11 -1.42
CA LEU A 64 24.14 -26.31 -2.25
C LEU A 64 25.58 -26.78 -2.58
N ALA A 65 26.51 -25.85 -2.79
CA ALA A 65 27.91 -26.17 -3.07
C ALA A 65 28.69 -26.63 -1.82
N HIS A 66 28.26 -26.24 -0.62
CA HIS A 66 28.95 -26.50 0.65
C HIS A 66 28.00 -27.11 1.70
N PRO A 67 27.44 -28.30 1.44
CA PRO A 67 26.45 -28.92 2.33
C PRO A 67 27.05 -29.20 3.71
N GLY A 68 26.40 -28.69 4.76
CA GLY A 68 26.82 -28.88 6.15
C GLY A 68 27.94 -27.95 6.64
N ASP A 69 28.60 -27.19 5.76
CA ASP A 69 29.63 -26.21 6.12
C ASP A 69 29.01 -24.80 6.29
N THR A 70 28.32 -24.62 7.42
CA THR A 70 27.61 -23.37 7.71
C THR A 70 28.54 -22.16 7.82
N ALA A 71 29.78 -22.37 8.26
CA ALA A 71 30.78 -21.32 8.38
C ALA A 71 31.14 -20.77 6.99
N LYS A 72 31.39 -21.65 6.02
CA LYS A 72 31.70 -21.25 4.65
C LYS A 72 30.52 -20.57 3.95
N VAL A 73 29.31 -21.09 4.12
CA VAL A 73 28.09 -20.45 3.56
C VAL A 73 27.89 -19.05 4.13
N THR A 74 28.11 -18.87 5.44
CA THR A 74 28.02 -17.56 6.10
C THR A 74 29.07 -16.58 5.56
N ALA A 75 30.29 -17.06 5.30
CA ALA A 75 31.33 -16.23 4.68
C ALA A 75 30.97 -15.81 3.24
N GLU A 76 30.42 -16.72 2.43
CA GLU A 76 29.94 -16.39 1.08
C GLU A 76 28.75 -15.41 1.11
N ALA A 77 27.81 -15.59 2.04
CA ALA A 77 26.71 -14.65 2.26
C ALA A 77 27.22 -13.23 2.58
N ALA A 78 28.24 -13.12 3.42
CA ALA A 78 28.89 -11.83 3.72
C ALA A 78 29.54 -11.22 2.48
N ARG A 79 30.21 -12.02 1.63
CA ARG A 79 30.78 -11.56 0.36
C ARG A 79 29.70 -11.05 -0.61
N ILE A 80 28.58 -11.75 -0.71
CA ILE A 80 27.44 -11.32 -1.54
C ILE A 80 26.88 -10.00 -1.04
N ALA A 81 26.61 -9.87 0.27
CA ALA A 81 26.08 -8.63 0.85
C ALA A 81 27.03 -7.42 0.66
N ALA A 82 28.34 -7.67 0.65
CA ALA A 82 29.36 -6.65 0.44
C ALA A 82 29.54 -6.24 -1.04
N ALA A 83 28.91 -6.92 -2.00
CA ALA A 83 29.07 -6.61 -3.42
C ALA A 83 28.63 -5.18 -3.77
N ARG A 84 27.61 -4.66 -3.07
CA ARG A 84 27.13 -3.27 -3.15
C ARG A 84 26.61 -2.81 -1.77
N PRO A 85 27.50 -2.32 -0.88
CA PRO A 85 27.16 -2.07 0.54
C PRO A 85 26.05 -1.03 0.77
N THR A 86 25.79 -0.15 -0.19
CA THR A 86 24.72 0.87 -0.14
C THR A 86 23.33 0.29 -0.46
N ALA A 87 23.26 -0.91 -1.04
CA ALA A 87 22.02 -1.57 -1.44
C ALA A 87 21.39 -2.35 -0.27
N VAL A 88 20.45 -1.72 0.44
CA VAL A 88 19.79 -2.31 1.63
C VAL A 88 19.06 -3.62 1.30
N ASN A 89 18.38 -3.69 0.14
CA ASN A 89 17.64 -4.87 -0.28
C ASN A 89 18.53 -6.10 -0.51
N LEU A 90 19.80 -5.90 -0.94
CA LEU A 90 20.77 -6.99 -1.07
C LEU A 90 21.10 -7.61 0.29
N ALA A 91 21.46 -6.76 1.26
CA ALA A 91 21.77 -7.22 2.62
C ALA A 91 20.54 -7.80 3.32
N TRP A 92 19.35 -7.26 3.07
CA TRP A 92 18.08 -7.79 3.58
C TRP A 92 17.80 -9.19 3.02
N GLY A 93 17.88 -9.36 1.70
CA GLY A 93 17.59 -10.63 1.05
C GLY A 93 18.55 -11.75 1.46
N VAL A 94 19.85 -11.44 1.54
CA VAL A 94 20.88 -12.35 2.04
C VAL A 94 20.58 -12.78 3.48
N ARG A 95 20.25 -11.84 4.36
CA ARG A 95 19.98 -12.15 5.78
C ARG A 95 18.76 -13.04 5.94
N ARG A 96 17.67 -12.75 5.22
CA ARG A 96 16.41 -13.49 5.29
C ARG A 96 16.59 -14.98 4.97
N VAL A 97 17.31 -15.32 3.91
CA VAL A 97 17.55 -16.74 3.58
C VAL A 97 18.61 -17.38 4.48
N LEU A 98 19.56 -16.60 5.00
CA LEU A 98 20.58 -17.12 5.92
C LEU A 98 19.97 -17.63 7.23
N GLU A 99 18.85 -17.06 7.68
CA GLU A 99 18.08 -17.56 8.83
C GLU A 99 17.57 -19.00 8.63
N LYS A 100 17.45 -19.47 7.39
CA LYS A 100 17.03 -20.84 7.06
C LYS A 100 18.19 -21.82 6.94
N LEU A 101 19.44 -21.35 6.99
CA LEU A 101 20.63 -22.20 6.87
C LEU A 101 20.67 -23.37 7.87
N PRO A 102 20.26 -23.23 9.15
CA PRO A 102 20.21 -24.35 10.08
C PRO A 102 19.27 -25.50 9.65
N LEU A 103 18.31 -25.21 8.77
CA LEU A 103 17.36 -26.18 8.23
C LEU A 103 17.87 -26.88 6.96
N GLY A 104 19.06 -26.52 6.49
CA GLY A 104 19.73 -27.11 5.33
C GLY A 104 19.55 -26.34 4.02
N ALA A 105 20.34 -26.72 3.01
CA ALA A 105 20.43 -26.00 1.74
C ALA A 105 19.09 -25.90 0.98
N GLN A 106 18.24 -26.93 1.08
CA GLN A 106 16.93 -26.90 0.44
C GLN A 106 16.02 -25.84 1.06
N ALA A 107 16.02 -25.67 2.39
CA ALA A 107 15.22 -24.64 3.05
C ALA A 107 15.66 -23.22 2.66
N VAL A 108 16.96 -23.01 2.44
CA VAL A 108 17.50 -21.75 1.92
C VAL A 108 17.00 -21.47 0.50
N LEU A 109 17.01 -22.48 -0.37
CA LEU A 109 16.50 -22.37 -1.74
C LEU A 109 14.98 -22.13 -1.77
N ASP A 110 14.23 -22.84 -0.92
CA ASP A 110 12.77 -22.69 -0.81
C ASP A 110 12.41 -21.27 -0.36
N GLU A 111 13.15 -20.69 0.59
CA GLU A 111 12.95 -19.30 1.02
C GLU A 111 13.33 -18.29 -0.07
N ALA A 112 14.44 -18.51 -0.80
CA ALA A 112 14.79 -17.66 -1.94
C ALA A 112 13.70 -17.68 -3.04
N THR A 113 13.11 -18.86 -3.28
CA THR A 113 12.00 -19.05 -4.22
C THR A 113 10.71 -18.40 -3.70
N ALA A 114 10.44 -18.47 -2.39
CA ALA A 114 9.32 -17.79 -1.77
C ALA A 114 9.47 -16.26 -1.88
N MET A 115 10.67 -15.72 -1.67
CA MET A 115 10.96 -14.30 -1.86
C MET A 115 10.70 -13.84 -3.31
N LEU A 116 11.10 -14.66 -4.30
CA LEU A 116 10.82 -14.39 -5.72
C LEU A 116 9.31 -14.29 -5.99
N ALA A 117 8.52 -15.23 -5.47
CA ALA A 117 7.07 -15.22 -5.63
C ALA A 117 6.39 -14.05 -4.87
N GLU A 118 6.89 -13.76 -3.67
CA GLU A 118 6.40 -12.66 -2.83
C GLU A 118 6.63 -11.30 -3.51
N ASP A 119 7.82 -11.04 -4.05
CA ASP A 119 8.14 -9.79 -4.74
C ASP A 119 7.19 -9.52 -5.90
N GLY A 120 6.87 -10.52 -6.72
CA GLY A 120 5.90 -10.37 -7.81
C GLY A 120 4.50 -9.98 -7.34
N ARG A 121 4.01 -10.60 -6.25
CA ARG A 121 2.69 -10.29 -5.66
C ARG A 121 2.67 -8.87 -5.07
N VAL A 122 3.70 -8.53 -4.30
CA VAL A 122 3.86 -7.25 -3.62
C VAL A 122 3.94 -6.10 -4.63
N ASN A 123 4.78 -6.22 -5.65
CA ASN A 123 4.94 -5.19 -6.67
C ASN A 123 3.64 -4.96 -7.46
N ARG A 124 2.90 -6.03 -7.78
CA ARG A 124 1.59 -5.91 -8.44
C ARG A 124 0.57 -5.18 -7.55
N ALA A 125 0.53 -5.48 -6.26
CA ALA A 125 -0.37 -4.80 -5.33
C ALA A 125 -0.03 -3.30 -5.22
N ALA A 126 1.24 -2.95 -5.00
CA ALA A 126 1.70 -1.56 -4.94
C ALA A 126 1.38 -0.78 -6.23
N ALA A 127 1.67 -1.39 -7.38
CA ALA A 127 1.35 -0.83 -8.69
C ALA A 127 -0.15 -0.60 -8.89
N THR A 128 -0.99 -1.54 -8.44
CA THR A 128 -2.45 -1.43 -8.55
C THR A 128 -2.97 -0.29 -7.68
N HIS A 129 -2.52 -0.20 -6.43
CA HIS A 129 -2.88 0.91 -5.53
C HIS A 129 -2.44 2.27 -6.09
N ALA A 130 -1.25 2.34 -6.68
CA ALA A 130 -0.75 3.55 -7.30
C ALA A 130 -1.59 3.94 -8.53
N ALA A 131 -1.93 2.99 -9.39
CA ALA A 131 -2.81 3.22 -10.54
C ALA A 131 -4.21 3.72 -10.11
N ASP A 132 -4.77 3.14 -9.05
CA ASP A 132 -6.05 3.58 -8.48
C ASP A 132 -5.96 5.01 -7.94
N LEU A 133 -4.86 5.36 -7.27
CA LEU A 133 -4.63 6.71 -6.78
C LEU A 133 -4.46 7.71 -7.92
N VAL A 134 -3.69 7.38 -8.96
CA VAL A 134 -3.52 8.22 -10.16
C VAL A 134 -4.88 8.54 -10.78
N ARG A 135 -5.78 7.55 -10.89
CA ARG A 135 -7.13 7.76 -11.45
C ARG A 135 -8.02 8.66 -10.61
N ARG A 136 -7.75 8.79 -9.30
CA ARG A 136 -8.45 9.74 -8.42
C ARG A 136 -7.86 11.15 -8.53
N LEU A 137 -6.53 11.25 -8.55
CA LEU A 137 -5.82 12.55 -8.54
C LEU A 137 -5.81 13.25 -9.90
N CYS A 138 -5.96 12.51 -11.00
CA CYS A 138 -5.80 13.04 -12.35
C CYS A 138 -7.15 13.19 -13.07
N PRO A 139 -7.22 14.04 -14.12
CA PRO A 139 -8.43 14.19 -14.92
C PRO A 139 -8.92 12.88 -15.53
N ASP A 140 -10.24 12.74 -15.69
CA ASP A 140 -10.85 11.57 -16.34
C ASP A 140 -10.71 11.60 -17.86
N ARG A 141 -9.48 11.37 -18.33
CA ARG A 141 -9.11 11.16 -19.72
C ARG A 141 -7.83 10.30 -19.79
N PRO A 142 -7.44 9.79 -20.96
CA PRO A 142 -6.10 9.22 -21.14
C PRO A 142 -5.02 10.20 -20.66
N LEU A 143 -4.08 9.66 -19.88
CA LEU A 143 -3.10 10.44 -19.12
C LEU A 143 -1.74 10.45 -19.81
N ARG A 144 -1.05 11.58 -19.68
CA ARG A 144 0.32 11.78 -20.12
C ARG A 144 1.21 11.65 -18.90
N LEU A 145 1.84 10.49 -18.75
CA LEU A 145 2.60 10.15 -17.55
C LEU A 145 4.08 10.47 -17.77
N LEU A 146 4.83 10.74 -16.70
CA LEU A 146 6.29 10.84 -16.76
C LEU A 146 6.92 9.90 -15.73
N THR A 147 8.00 9.23 -16.12
CA THR A 147 8.77 8.36 -15.22
C THR A 147 10.27 8.55 -15.40
N HIS A 148 11.03 8.14 -14.38
CA HIS A 148 12.47 8.33 -14.28
C HIS A 148 13.15 7.03 -13.86
N CYS A 149 14.37 6.78 -14.37
CA CYS A 149 15.11 5.54 -14.22
C CYS A 149 14.38 4.32 -14.83
N ASN A 150 14.61 3.14 -14.28
CA ASN A 150 13.92 1.90 -14.62
C ASN A 150 13.40 1.22 -13.35
N THR A 151 12.10 0.99 -13.33
CA THR A 151 11.31 0.45 -12.22
C THR A 151 10.36 -0.65 -12.69
N GLY A 152 10.66 -1.22 -13.86
CA GLY A 152 9.92 -2.31 -14.46
C GLY A 152 10.34 -3.67 -13.96
N ASN A 153 9.95 -4.69 -14.73
CA ASN A 153 10.28 -6.08 -14.44
C ASN A 153 11.80 -6.30 -14.37
N LEU A 154 12.59 -5.55 -15.13
CA LEU A 154 14.05 -5.66 -15.09
C LEU A 154 14.67 -5.15 -13.80
N ALA A 155 14.02 -4.22 -13.09
CA ALA A 155 14.49 -3.66 -11.83
C ALA A 155 13.93 -4.40 -10.60
N THR A 156 12.88 -5.18 -10.79
CA THR A 156 12.30 -6.08 -9.79
C THR A 156 12.54 -7.54 -10.20
N THR A 157 11.83 -8.49 -9.60
CA THR A 157 11.82 -9.86 -10.12
C THR A 157 10.66 -10.18 -11.04
N ALA A 158 9.60 -9.37 -10.95
CA ALA A 158 8.39 -9.44 -11.75
C ALA A 158 7.64 -8.10 -11.71
N PHE A 159 6.88 -7.84 -12.78
CA PHE A 159 5.91 -6.73 -12.93
C PHE A 159 6.49 -5.30 -12.91
N GLY A 160 7.17 -4.91 -11.83
CA GLY A 160 7.71 -3.57 -11.59
C GLY A 160 6.90 -2.77 -10.56
N THR A 161 7.43 -1.63 -10.13
CA THR A 161 6.76 -0.71 -9.19
C THR A 161 6.09 0.44 -9.94
N ALA A 162 6.77 1.57 -10.18
CA ALA A 162 6.20 2.71 -10.91
C ALA A 162 5.89 2.36 -12.37
N LEU A 163 6.78 1.64 -13.06
CA LEU A 163 6.47 1.13 -14.40
C LEU A 163 5.37 0.05 -14.35
N GLY A 164 5.26 -0.70 -13.25
CA GLY A 164 4.14 -1.60 -12.99
C GLY A 164 2.81 -0.83 -12.91
N ALA A 165 2.77 0.30 -12.21
CA ALA A 165 1.58 1.15 -12.13
C ALA A 165 1.19 1.71 -13.51
N ILE A 166 2.18 2.09 -14.32
CA ILE A 166 1.98 2.50 -15.71
C ILE A 166 1.39 1.36 -16.56
N ARG A 167 1.88 0.12 -16.39
CA ARG A 167 1.32 -1.07 -17.05
C ARG A 167 -0.14 -1.29 -16.67
N VAL A 168 -0.48 -1.21 -15.37
CA VAL A 168 -1.87 -1.32 -14.89
C VAL A 168 -2.75 -0.22 -15.50
N LEU A 169 -2.26 1.02 -15.57
CA LEU A 169 -3.00 2.12 -16.21
C LEU A 169 -3.19 1.88 -17.71
N ALA A 170 -2.18 1.35 -18.40
CA ALA A 170 -2.26 1.04 -19.83
C ALA A 170 -3.25 -0.10 -20.11
N GLU A 171 -3.25 -1.16 -19.31
CA GLU A 171 -4.24 -2.25 -19.36
C GLU A 171 -5.68 -1.75 -19.19
N ARG A 172 -5.86 -0.65 -18.45
CA ARG A 172 -7.15 0.03 -18.24
C ARG A 172 -7.49 1.05 -19.33
N GLY A 173 -6.66 1.20 -20.37
CA GLY A 173 -6.84 2.21 -21.42
C GLY A 173 -6.67 3.65 -20.95
N ALA A 174 -6.01 3.88 -19.81
CA ALA A 174 -5.88 5.19 -19.16
C ALA A 174 -4.59 5.93 -19.53
N VAL A 175 -3.77 5.41 -20.45
CA VAL A 175 -2.48 6.01 -20.84
C VAL A 175 -2.57 6.54 -22.27
N GLU A 176 -2.32 7.84 -22.43
CA GLU A 176 -2.13 8.49 -23.74
C GLU A 176 -0.68 8.29 -24.22
N ASN A 177 0.29 8.65 -23.36
CA ASN A 177 1.71 8.51 -23.63
C ASN A 177 2.51 8.54 -22.32
N VAL A 178 3.66 7.87 -22.31
CA VAL A 178 4.63 7.93 -21.21
C VAL A 178 5.88 8.68 -21.65
N PHE A 179 6.20 9.80 -21.00
CA PHE A 179 7.53 10.41 -21.07
C PHE A 179 8.50 9.60 -20.23
N VAL A 180 9.61 9.21 -20.85
CA VAL A 180 10.68 8.46 -20.20
C VAL A 180 11.91 9.35 -20.22
N ASP A 181 12.39 9.72 -19.04
CA ASP A 181 13.67 10.41 -18.93
C ASP A 181 14.82 9.46 -19.29
N GLU A 182 15.83 9.94 -20.03
CA GLU A 182 16.96 9.10 -20.41
C GLU A 182 17.71 8.53 -19.19
N THR A 183 17.74 9.30 -18.09
CA THR A 183 18.36 8.98 -16.81
C THR A 183 19.89 8.89 -16.91
N ARG A 184 20.58 10.02 -17.11
CA ARG A 184 22.04 10.06 -17.06
C ARG A 184 22.57 9.72 -15.65
N PRO A 185 23.81 9.22 -15.53
CA PRO A 185 24.72 8.90 -16.63
C PRO A 185 24.51 7.52 -17.28
N LEU A 186 23.84 6.58 -16.59
CA LEU A 186 23.78 5.15 -17.00
C LEU A 186 22.69 4.84 -18.03
N LEU A 187 21.87 5.84 -18.36
CA LEU A 187 20.84 5.80 -19.38
C LEU A 187 19.78 4.71 -19.10
N GLN A 188 19.38 4.55 -17.84
CA GLN A 188 18.45 3.48 -17.46
C GLN A 188 17.09 3.62 -18.14
N GLY A 189 16.55 4.83 -18.22
CA GLY A 189 15.27 5.06 -18.86
C GLY A 189 15.35 4.86 -20.37
N ALA A 190 16.39 5.39 -21.01
CA ALA A 190 16.60 5.20 -22.46
C ALA A 190 16.83 3.74 -22.85
N ARG A 191 17.63 3.00 -22.06
CA ARG A 191 18.06 1.64 -22.42
C ARG A 191 17.07 0.56 -21.99
N LEU A 192 16.46 0.70 -20.81
CA LEU A 192 15.64 -0.37 -20.22
C LEU A 192 14.16 -0.01 -20.16
N THR A 193 13.81 1.18 -19.67
CA THR A 193 12.38 1.56 -19.54
C THR A 193 11.72 1.71 -20.90
N ALA A 194 12.36 2.41 -21.84
CA ALA A 194 11.86 2.51 -23.21
C ALA A 194 11.77 1.12 -23.88
N TRP A 195 12.75 0.24 -23.64
CA TRP A 195 12.71 -1.13 -24.14
C TRP A 195 11.52 -1.93 -23.55
N GLU A 196 11.29 -1.87 -22.23
CA GLU A 196 10.16 -2.55 -21.59
C GLU A 196 8.79 -2.03 -22.05
N LEU A 197 8.67 -0.71 -22.25
CA LEU A 197 7.44 -0.10 -22.76
C LEU A 197 7.18 -0.48 -24.21
N ALA A 198 8.23 -0.54 -25.04
CA ALA A 198 8.15 -1.00 -26.42
C ALA A 198 7.69 -2.47 -26.50
N GLU A 199 8.29 -3.36 -25.71
CA GLU A 199 7.89 -4.77 -25.64
C GLU A 199 6.43 -4.94 -25.16
N ALA A 200 5.95 -4.06 -24.28
CA ALA A 200 4.58 -4.05 -23.79
C ALA A 200 3.57 -3.36 -24.74
N GLY A 201 4.03 -2.74 -25.84
CA GLY A 201 3.17 -1.98 -26.75
C GLY A 201 2.58 -0.71 -26.13
N ILE A 202 3.20 -0.17 -25.07
CA ILE A 202 2.73 1.04 -24.37
C ILE A 202 3.30 2.28 -25.09
N PRO A 203 2.45 3.24 -25.53
CA PRO A 203 2.92 4.47 -26.17
C PRO A 203 3.87 5.27 -25.27
N HIS A 204 5.05 5.59 -25.79
CA HIS A 204 6.07 6.31 -25.03
C HIS A 204 6.95 7.21 -25.89
N ARG A 205 7.55 8.20 -25.24
CA ARG A 205 8.50 9.16 -25.82
C ARG A 205 9.70 9.32 -24.89
N LEU A 206 10.89 9.07 -25.42
CA LEU A 206 12.14 9.33 -24.70
C LEU A 206 12.42 10.85 -24.68
N THR A 207 12.86 11.36 -23.54
CA THR A 207 13.28 12.75 -23.36
C THR A 207 14.60 12.81 -22.60
N ILE A 208 15.38 13.88 -22.82
CA ILE A 208 16.53 14.18 -21.96
C ILE A 208 16.05 14.66 -20.59
N ASP A 209 16.82 14.39 -19.54
CA ASP A 209 16.45 14.70 -18.15
C ASP A 209 16.11 16.20 -17.97
N ALA A 210 16.89 17.08 -18.60
CA ALA A 210 16.71 18.54 -18.51
C ALA A 210 15.42 19.06 -19.17
N ALA A 211 14.79 18.28 -20.05
CA ALA A 211 13.56 18.68 -20.73
C ALA A 211 12.28 18.26 -19.97
N ALA A 212 12.40 17.46 -18.91
CA ALA A 212 11.24 17.03 -18.09
C ALA A 212 10.46 18.22 -17.53
N ALA A 213 11.15 19.21 -16.95
CA ALA A 213 10.52 20.43 -16.43
C ALA A 213 9.82 21.24 -17.54
N TRP A 214 10.37 21.27 -18.75
CA TRP A 214 9.71 21.92 -19.89
C TRP A 214 8.47 21.16 -20.37
N ALA A 215 8.50 19.82 -20.36
CA ALA A 215 7.32 19.00 -20.65
C ALA A 215 6.20 19.28 -19.63
N MET A 216 6.54 19.42 -18.34
CA MET A 216 5.58 19.84 -17.31
C MET A 216 5.05 21.26 -17.55
N ALA A 217 5.93 22.23 -17.81
CA ALA A 217 5.57 23.63 -18.03
C ALA A 217 4.67 23.85 -19.27
N THR A 218 4.82 23.00 -20.29
CA THR A 218 3.99 23.00 -21.50
C THR A 218 2.75 22.13 -21.40
N GLY A 219 2.45 21.64 -20.18
CA GLY A 219 1.25 20.86 -19.90
C GLY A 219 1.21 19.53 -20.62
N GLN A 220 2.37 18.89 -20.88
CA GLN A 220 2.47 17.57 -21.51
C GLN A 220 2.56 16.42 -20.48
N VAL A 221 2.47 16.73 -19.19
CA VAL A 221 2.55 15.76 -18.09
C VAL A 221 1.40 15.99 -17.13
N ASP A 222 0.69 14.92 -16.79
CA ASP A 222 -0.44 14.89 -15.85
C ASP A 222 -0.05 14.32 -14.49
N CYS A 223 0.95 13.43 -14.45
CA CYS A 223 1.41 12.78 -13.23
C CYS A 223 2.84 12.24 -13.41
N VAL A 224 3.64 12.31 -12.35
CA VAL A 224 4.98 11.74 -12.28
C VAL A 224 4.95 10.50 -11.39
N LEU A 225 5.47 9.38 -11.89
CA LEU A 225 5.56 8.10 -11.19
C LEU A 225 7.02 7.64 -11.15
N VAL A 226 7.58 7.49 -9.96
CA VAL A 226 8.98 7.04 -9.75
C VAL A 226 9.05 5.90 -8.75
N GLY A 227 10.16 5.16 -8.78
CA GLY A 227 10.48 4.17 -7.75
C GLY A 227 11.19 4.80 -6.55
N ALA A 228 11.73 3.94 -5.69
CA ALA A 228 12.65 4.35 -4.63
C ALA A 228 13.73 3.29 -4.42
N ASP A 229 14.90 3.73 -3.97
CA ASP A 229 15.96 2.86 -3.45
C ASP A 229 15.88 2.76 -1.93
N ARG A 230 15.43 3.82 -1.25
CA ARG A 230 15.20 3.85 0.20
C ARG A 230 14.19 4.92 0.57
N ILE A 231 13.29 4.63 1.51
CA ILE A 231 12.36 5.60 2.09
C ILE A 231 12.59 5.64 3.61
N THR A 232 12.90 6.82 4.17
CA THR A 232 13.17 7.00 5.60
C THR A 232 11.89 7.10 6.42
N ALA A 233 12.02 7.11 7.75
CA ALA A 233 10.87 7.17 8.66
C ALA A 233 10.01 8.43 8.47
N ASP A 234 10.64 9.58 8.17
CA ASP A 234 9.96 10.85 7.88
C ASP A 234 9.35 10.94 6.47
N GLY A 235 9.52 9.91 5.63
CA GLY A 235 9.02 9.87 4.27
C GLY A 235 9.96 10.47 3.22
N SER A 236 11.19 10.88 3.58
CA SER A 236 12.20 11.27 2.58
C SER A 236 12.54 10.09 1.67
N VAL A 237 12.70 10.36 0.38
CA VAL A 237 12.89 9.32 -0.64
C VAL A 237 14.26 9.46 -1.29
N ALA A 238 15.14 8.50 -1.06
CA ALA A 238 16.33 8.35 -1.90
C ALA A 238 15.99 7.53 -3.13
N ASN A 239 16.29 8.10 -4.30
CA ASN A 239 16.09 7.46 -5.59
C ASN A 239 17.16 7.95 -6.58
N LYS A 240 17.16 7.40 -7.80
CA LYS A 240 18.10 7.77 -8.87
C LYS A 240 18.26 9.28 -9.02
N ILE A 241 19.50 9.74 -9.14
CA ILE A 241 19.85 11.15 -9.39
C ILE A 241 19.01 11.72 -10.54
N GLY A 242 18.39 12.86 -10.30
CA GLY A 242 17.36 13.47 -11.15
C GLY A 242 16.00 13.52 -10.47
N THR A 243 15.67 12.54 -9.60
CA THR A 243 14.35 12.42 -8.95
C THR A 243 13.97 13.66 -8.16
N TYR A 244 14.88 14.22 -7.36
CA TYR A 244 14.65 15.45 -6.62
C TYR A 244 14.32 16.63 -7.56
N GLY A 245 15.06 16.78 -8.66
CA GLY A 245 14.82 17.82 -9.66
C GLY A 245 13.44 17.69 -10.32
N LEU A 246 13.01 16.47 -10.60
CA LEU A 246 11.65 16.20 -11.09
C LEU A 246 10.59 16.58 -10.06
N ALA A 247 10.78 16.23 -8.78
CA ALA A 247 9.83 16.53 -7.72
C ALA A 247 9.67 18.04 -7.52
N VAL A 248 10.77 18.81 -7.56
CA VAL A 248 10.75 20.28 -7.53
C VAL A 248 9.94 20.84 -8.71
N ALA A 249 10.17 20.34 -9.92
CA ALA A 249 9.45 20.79 -11.12
C ALA A 249 7.95 20.42 -11.04
N ALA A 250 7.62 19.20 -10.64
CA ALA A 250 6.26 18.72 -10.50
C ALA A 250 5.49 19.57 -9.47
N HIS A 251 6.08 19.80 -8.29
CA HIS A 251 5.52 20.65 -7.24
C HIS A 251 5.28 22.08 -7.75
N ARG A 252 6.24 22.69 -8.46
CA ARG A 252 6.11 24.04 -9.04
C ARG A 252 4.95 24.17 -10.02
N HIS A 253 4.59 23.07 -10.69
CA HIS A 253 3.53 23.02 -11.70
C HIS A 253 2.23 22.40 -11.20
N GLY A 254 2.13 22.04 -9.90
CA GLY A 254 0.95 21.42 -9.32
C GLY A 254 0.65 20.02 -9.90
N ILE A 255 1.68 19.31 -10.34
CA ILE A 255 1.57 17.95 -10.90
C ILE A 255 1.79 16.93 -9.78
N PRO A 256 0.90 15.95 -9.60
CA PRO A 256 1.11 14.86 -8.64
C PRO A 256 2.43 14.12 -8.86
N PHE A 257 3.20 13.97 -7.79
CA PHE A 257 4.48 13.24 -7.76
C PHE A 257 4.34 12.01 -6.85
N LEU A 258 4.24 10.83 -7.45
CA LEU A 258 3.98 9.58 -6.75
C LEU A 258 5.23 8.70 -6.74
N VAL A 259 5.54 8.20 -5.56
CA VAL A 259 6.60 7.21 -5.34
C VAL A 259 5.95 5.86 -5.12
N VAL A 260 6.32 4.87 -5.94
CA VAL A 260 5.79 3.50 -5.86
C VAL A 260 6.93 2.57 -5.48
N ALA A 261 6.84 1.98 -4.30
CA ALA A 261 7.86 1.08 -3.77
C ALA A 261 7.25 0.08 -2.78
N PRO A 262 7.79 -1.14 -2.65
CA PRO A 262 7.31 -2.09 -1.66
C PRO A 262 7.68 -1.67 -0.23
N GLU A 263 6.97 -2.18 0.78
CA GLU A 263 7.23 -1.92 2.20
C GLU A 263 8.67 -2.26 2.59
N SER A 264 9.26 -3.29 1.96
CA SER A 264 10.67 -3.67 2.15
C SER A 264 11.69 -2.59 1.77
N THR A 265 11.28 -1.55 1.04
CA THR A 265 12.11 -0.38 0.69
C THR A 265 12.09 0.71 1.77
N ARG A 266 11.17 0.61 2.74
CA ARG A 266 11.11 1.53 3.88
C ARG A 266 12.13 1.14 4.94
N ASP A 267 13.00 2.07 5.28
CA ASP A 267 14.00 1.94 6.33
C ASP A 267 13.62 2.83 7.52
N LEU A 268 12.71 2.32 8.35
CA LEU A 268 12.20 3.02 9.54
C LEU A 268 13.27 3.28 10.62
N ARG A 269 14.48 2.74 10.45
CA ARG A 269 15.61 2.97 11.36
C ARG A 269 16.40 4.23 11.01
N THR A 270 16.30 4.70 9.77
CA THR A 270 16.88 5.97 9.33
C THR A 270 15.83 7.04 9.51
N ALA A 271 16.08 8.01 10.41
CA ALA A 271 15.01 8.93 10.82
C ALA A 271 14.67 9.93 9.71
N THR A 272 15.70 10.49 9.08
CA THR A 272 15.54 11.52 8.05
C THR A 272 16.39 11.26 6.81
N GLY A 273 16.02 11.88 5.69
CA GLY A 273 16.80 11.81 4.45
C GLY A 273 18.24 12.33 4.57
N ALA A 274 18.52 13.19 5.55
CA ALA A 274 19.86 13.74 5.81
C ALA A 274 20.88 12.69 6.28
N GLU A 275 20.42 11.56 6.82
CA GLU A 275 21.26 10.44 7.27
C GLU A 275 21.65 9.49 6.11
N ILE A 276 21.11 9.70 4.91
CA ILE A 276 21.42 8.87 3.75
C ILE A 276 22.77 9.28 3.18
N VAL A 277 23.73 8.37 3.25
CA VAL A 277 25.00 8.50 2.53
C VAL A 277 24.77 8.19 1.05
N VAL A 278 24.89 9.22 0.21
CA VAL A 278 24.74 9.12 -1.24
C VAL A 278 26.00 8.49 -1.85
N GLU A 279 25.82 7.44 -2.64
CA GLU A 279 26.89 6.78 -3.41
C GLU A 279 27.44 7.73 -4.49
N GLU A 280 28.74 8.05 -4.45
CA GLU A 280 29.43 8.72 -5.55
C GLU A 280 30.17 7.71 -6.43
N ARG A 281 30.07 7.88 -7.75
CA ARG A 281 30.59 6.92 -8.73
C ARG A 281 31.68 7.51 -9.62
N GLY A 282 32.42 6.63 -10.31
CA GLY A 282 33.59 7.00 -11.10
C GLY A 282 33.30 7.98 -12.24
N ALA A 283 34.29 8.82 -12.55
CA ALA A 283 34.21 9.88 -13.57
C ALA A 283 33.90 9.38 -14.98
N ALA A 284 34.27 8.15 -15.30
CA ALA A 284 34.08 7.56 -16.62
C ALA A 284 32.59 7.51 -17.02
N GLU A 285 31.66 7.39 -16.07
CA GLU A 285 30.22 7.33 -16.38
C GLU A 285 29.67 8.64 -16.96
N ILE A 286 30.22 9.78 -16.52
CA ILE A 286 29.85 11.10 -17.04
C ILE A 286 30.69 11.45 -18.26
N THR A 287 32.01 11.27 -18.17
CA THR A 287 32.96 11.68 -19.21
C THR A 287 32.94 10.80 -20.45
N HIS A 288 32.30 9.61 -20.39
CA HIS A 288 32.16 8.70 -21.52
C HIS A 288 30.74 8.19 -21.67
N VAL A 289 30.34 7.94 -22.91
CA VAL A 289 29.09 7.23 -23.25
C VAL A 289 29.44 6.12 -24.24
N GLY A 290 29.08 4.88 -23.92
CA GLY A 290 29.41 3.72 -24.76
C GLY A 290 30.92 3.52 -25.00
N GLY A 291 31.75 3.95 -24.05
CA GLY A 291 33.22 3.90 -24.16
C GLY A 291 33.84 5.05 -24.96
N VAL A 292 33.04 5.95 -25.52
CA VAL A 292 33.52 7.13 -26.26
C VAL A 292 33.55 8.34 -25.34
N ALA A 293 34.67 9.05 -25.30
CA ALA A 293 34.82 10.26 -24.49
C ALA A 293 33.90 11.38 -25.00
N THR A 294 33.17 12.01 -24.08
CA THR A 294 32.28 13.15 -24.30
C THR A 294 32.70 14.40 -23.50
N ALA A 295 33.79 14.30 -22.74
CA ALA A 295 34.41 15.41 -22.02
C ALA A 295 35.94 15.38 -22.22
N PRO A 296 36.64 16.51 -22.05
CA PRO A 296 38.11 16.54 -22.06
C PRO A 296 38.73 15.60 -21.02
N GLU A 297 39.87 15.01 -21.36
CA GLU A 297 40.63 14.15 -20.44
C GLU A 297 41.01 14.89 -19.15
N GLY A 298 40.91 14.20 -18.00
CA GLY A 298 41.22 14.77 -16.69
C GLY A 298 40.15 15.70 -16.10
N THR A 299 39.00 15.88 -16.79
CA THR A 299 37.88 16.68 -16.26
C THR A 299 37.41 16.12 -14.92
N ALA A 300 37.46 16.95 -13.87
CA ALA A 300 36.89 16.61 -12.57
C ALA A 300 35.36 16.51 -12.66
N VAL A 301 34.75 15.57 -11.95
CA VAL A 301 33.31 15.31 -11.99
C VAL A 301 32.68 15.41 -10.61
N PHE A 302 31.38 15.66 -10.60
CA PHE A 302 30.49 15.40 -9.47
C PHE A 302 29.44 14.38 -9.95
N ASN A 303 29.49 13.17 -9.39
CA ASN A 303 28.68 12.04 -9.89
C ASN A 303 27.97 11.28 -8.74
N PRO A 304 27.02 11.93 -8.05
CA PRO A 304 26.14 11.23 -7.13
C PRO A 304 25.21 10.29 -7.92
N ALA A 305 25.12 9.03 -7.48
CA ALA A 305 24.26 8.04 -8.12
C ALA A 305 22.79 8.21 -7.74
N PHE A 306 22.51 8.92 -6.65
CA PHE A 306 21.19 9.11 -6.07
C PHE A 306 21.04 10.56 -5.57
N ASP A 307 19.80 11.02 -5.43
CA ASP A 307 19.46 12.20 -4.65
C ASP A 307 18.38 11.86 -3.62
N VAL A 308 18.10 12.81 -2.72
CA VAL A 308 17.08 12.66 -1.68
C VAL A 308 15.98 13.67 -1.95
N THR A 309 14.77 13.18 -2.17
CA THR A 309 13.56 13.97 -2.33
C THR A 309 12.89 14.15 -0.97
N PRO A 310 12.77 15.40 -0.46
CA PRO A 310 12.07 15.69 0.79
C PRO A 310 10.58 15.30 0.73
N PRO A 311 9.98 14.92 1.88
CA PRO A 311 8.61 14.41 1.94
C PRO A 311 7.54 15.44 1.53
N ASP A 312 7.82 16.75 1.63
CA ASP A 312 6.93 17.84 1.21
C ASP A 312 6.76 17.97 -0.31
N LEU A 313 7.74 17.46 -1.08
CA LEU A 313 7.65 17.40 -2.55
C LEU A 313 6.98 16.12 -3.06
N VAL A 314 6.71 15.16 -2.18
CA VAL A 314 6.09 13.87 -2.53
C VAL A 314 4.60 13.94 -2.27
N THR A 315 3.79 13.82 -3.33
CA THR A 315 2.33 13.78 -3.19
C THR A 315 1.89 12.53 -2.43
N ALA A 316 2.44 11.37 -2.77
CA ALA A 316 2.19 10.13 -2.05
C ALA A 316 3.32 9.10 -2.21
N VAL A 317 3.55 8.33 -1.15
CA VAL A 317 4.30 7.06 -1.22
C VAL A 317 3.29 5.92 -1.16
N VAL A 318 3.33 5.04 -2.16
CA VAL A 318 2.39 3.94 -2.33
C VAL A 318 3.11 2.60 -2.28
N THR A 319 2.64 1.72 -1.38
CA THR A 319 3.13 0.35 -1.19
C THR A 319 2.01 -0.67 -1.43
N GLU A 320 2.34 -1.96 -1.27
CA GLU A 320 1.36 -3.05 -1.28
C GLU A 320 0.30 -2.92 -0.18
N ASN A 321 0.53 -2.09 0.84
CA ASN A 321 -0.41 -1.81 1.92
C ASN A 321 -1.24 -0.53 1.68
N GLY A 322 -1.05 0.12 0.53
CA GLY A 322 -1.74 1.37 0.15
C GLY A 322 -0.84 2.59 0.32
N VAL A 323 -1.45 3.75 0.58
CA VAL A 323 -0.71 5.01 0.76
C VAL A 323 -0.16 5.09 2.18
N VAL A 324 1.17 5.16 2.32
CA VAL A 324 1.87 5.16 3.62
C VAL A 324 2.46 6.53 3.99
N HIS A 325 2.56 7.44 3.02
CA HIS A 325 2.90 8.84 3.21
C HIS A 325 2.07 9.68 2.24
N SER A 326 1.59 10.82 2.68
CA SER A 326 0.77 11.74 1.87
C SER A 326 1.21 13.19 2.13
N GLY A 327 1.62 13.90 1.09
CA GLY A 327 1.86 15.35 1.16
C GLY A 327 0.58 16.16 1.21
N ASP A 328 0.71 17.48 1.39
CA ASP A 328 -0.41 18.41 1.62
C ASP A 328 -1.50 18.34 0.53
N ALA A 329 -1.16 18.08 -0.73
CA ALA A 329 -2.13 17.97 -1.82
C ALA A 329 -3.15 16.82 -1.64
N VAL A 330 -2.75 15.70 -1.02
CA VAL A 330 -3.65 14.57 -0.71
C VAL A 330 -4.35 14.78 0.63
N ALA A 331 -3.70 15.48 1.57
CA ALA A 331 -4.34 15.93 2.81
C ALA A 331 -5.44 16.97 2.53
N GLU A 332 -5.27 17.79 1.50
CA GLU A 332 -6.23 18.79 1.06
C GLU A 332 -7.37 18.15 0.27
N GLU A 333 -7.17 17.05 -0.47
CA GLU A 333 -8.29 16.20 -0.93
C GLU A 333 -9.01 15.48 0.21
N ARG A 334 -8.32 15.02 1.26
CA ARG A 334 -9.01 14.55 2.49
C ARG A 334 -9.78 15.68 3.18
N ARG A 335 -9.32 16.94 3.07
CA ARG A 335 -10.03 18.14 3.54
C ARG A 335 -11.12 18.62 2.56
N ILE A 336 -10.97 18.39 1.27
CA ILE A 336 -11.86 18.81 0.17
C ILE A 336 -12.93 17.75 -0.11
N GLU A 337 -12.71 16.47 0.13
CA GLU A 337 -13.80 15.47 0.26
C GLU A 337 -14.58 15.69 1.55
N THR A 338 -13.96 16.22 2.62
CA THR A 338 -14.68 16.65 3.82
C THR A 338 -15.28 18.07 3.73
N THR A 339 -14.94 18.88 2.72
CA THR A 339 -15.49 20.24 2.51
C THR A 339 -16.24 20.47 1.18
N ARG A 340 -16.16 19.59 0.18
CA ARG A 340 -17.03 19.58 -1.03
C ARG A 340 -18.46 19.12 -0.71
N ASP A 341 -18.66 18.54 0.47
CA ASP A 341 -19.97 18.32 1.09
C ASP A 341 -20.48 19.57 1.85
N ALA A 342 -19.79 20.72 1.78
CA ALA A 342 -20.24 21.99 2.35
C ALA A 342 -20.46 23.05 1.25
N PRO A 343 -21.64 23.70 1.17
CA PRO A 343 -21.90 24.72 0.16
C PRO A 343 -21.14 26.00 0.50
N THR A 344 -20.55 26.64 -0.51
CA THR A 344 -19.96 27.99 -0.39
C THR A 344 -21.06 29.05 -0.45
N GLU A 345 -21.27 29.77 0.64
CA GLU A 345 -22.05 31.01 0.67
C GLU A 345 -21.13 32.21 0.42
N ASP A 346 -21.36 32.93 -0.67
CA ASP A 346 -21.19 34.38 -0.67
C ASP A 346 -22.15 35.02 -1.69
N ASN A 347 -23.39 35.24 -1.23
CA ASN A 347 -24.12 36.43 -1.60
C ASN A 347 -25.07 36.79 -0.46
N ALA A 348 -24.70 37.85 0.25
CA ALA A 348 -25.41 38.37 1.41
C ALA A 348 -26.83 38.83 1.07
N ALA A 349 -27.66 38.79 2.12
CA ALA A 349 -29.00 39.38 2.27
C ALA A 349 -30.19 38.53 1.80
N ALA A 350 -30.76 37.74 2.71
CA ALA A 350 -32.08 38.00 3.29
C ALA A 350 -32.63 36.79 4.07
N GLY A 351 -33.04 37.03 5.32
CA GLY A 351 -34.24 36.43 5.92
C GLY A 351 -34.21 34.96 6.33
N TYR A 352 -34.21 34.74 7.65
CA TYR A 352 -34.61 33.48 8.29
C TYR A 352 -35.86 32.85 7.65
N GLY A 353 -35.75 31.60 7.20
CA GLY A 353 -36.86 30.77 6.77
C GLY A 353 -36.45 29.30 6.78
N ALA A 354 -36.98 28.53 7.75
CA ALA A 354 -36.75 27.10 7.88
C ALA A 354 -37.22 26.33 6.63
N CYS A 355 -36.39 25.43 6.11
CA CYS A 355 -36.86 24.27 5.35
C CYS A 355 -35.79 23.16 5.31
N ALA A 356 -36.18 21.97 5.76
CA ALA A 356 -35.42 20.74 5.68
C ALA A 356 -35.12 20.35 4.21
N LEU A 357 -33.89 19.90 3.93
CA LEU A 357 -33.57 19.18 2.70
C LEU A 357 -32.83 17.88 3.05
N GLY A 358 -33.47 16.77 2.68
CA GLY A 358 -33.02 15.41 2.95
C GLY A 358 -31.80 15.01 2.14
N ARG A 359 -30.84 14.35 2.81
CA ARG A 359 -29.71 13.65 2.20
C ARG A 359 -30.23 12.45 1.41
N ALA A 360 -29.65 12.19 0.23
CA ALA A 360 -30.00 11.03 -0.60
C ALA A 360 -29.86 9.72 0.21
N PRO A 361 -30.74 8.73 0.00
CA PRO A 361 -30.70 7.48 0.75
C PRO A 361 -29.44 6.68 0.40
N THR A 362 -28.72 6.21 1.42
CA THR A 362 -27.60 5.27 1.27
C THR A 362 -28.06 4.01 0.53
N THR A 363 -27.27 3.58 -0.44
CA THR A 363 -27.62 2.49 -1.37
C THR A 363 -27.07 1.15 -0.89
N ALA A 364 -27.62 0.06 -1.44
CA ALA A 364 -27.08 -1.29 -1.25
C ALA A 364 -25.61 -1.41 -1.71
N ASP A 365 -25.23 -0.63 -2.74
CA ASP A 365 -23.85 -0.57 -3.25
C ASP A 365 -22.89 0.06 -2.24
N ASP A 366 -23.34 1.06 -1.48
CA ASP A 366 -22.52 1.68 -0.42
C ASP A 366 -22.22 0.68 0.70
N ILE A 367 -23.21 -0.12 1.10
CA ILE A 367 -23.02 -1.19 2.08
C ILE A 367 -22.01 -2.22 1.55
N ALA A 368 -22.15 -2.64 0.29
CA ALA A 368 -21.24 -3.58 -0.35
C ALA A 368 -19.81 -3.02 -0.45
N ALA A 369 -19.66 -1.74 -0.78
CA ALA A 369 -18.35 -1.08 -0.86
C ALA A 369 -17.66 -1.02 0.50
N VAL A 370 -18.38 -0.67 1.58
CA VAL A 370 -17.84 -0.67 2.94
C VAL A 370 -17.48 -2.10 3.39
N ALA A 371 -18.31 -3.09 3.07
CA ALA A 371 -18.01 -4.51 3.35
C ALA A 371 -16.70 -4.95 2.69
N ARG A 372 -16.48 -4.58 1.43
CA ARG A 372 -15.23 -4.88 0.69
C ARG A 372 -14.01 -4.21 1.31
N SER A 373 -14.14 -2.95 1.70
CA SER A 373 -13.07 -2.21 2.37
C SER A 373 -12.67 -2.87 3.69
N LEU A 374 -13.65 -3.20 4.55
CA LEU A 374 -13.40 -3.83 5.85
C LEU A 374 -12.91 -5.28 5.71
N TYR A 375 -13.36 -6.00 4.69
CA TYR A 375 -12.83 -7.32 4.34
C TYR A 375 -11.35 -7.26 3.93
N ALA A 376 -10.98 -6.29 3.07
CA ALA A 376 -9.59 -6.11 2.63
C ALA A 376 -8.63 -5.77 3.78
N ARG A 377 -9.14 -5.13 4.84
CA ARG A 377 -8.41 -4.88 6.10
C ARG A 377 -8.31 -6.11 7.01
N GLY A 378 -8.94 -7.23 6.65
CA GLY A 378 -8.96 -8.45 7.44
C GLY A 378 -9.94 -8.42 8.62
N TRP A 379 -10.87 -7.46 8.67
CA TRP A 379 -11.78 -7.28 9.82
C TRP A 379 -13.11 -8.03 9.65
N MET A 380 -13.37 -8.57 8.46
CA MET A 380 -14.56 -9.38 8.17
C MET A 380 -14.16 -10.70 7.49
N PRO A 381 -13.28 -11.52 8.09
CA PRO A 381 -12.75 -12.70 7.43
C PRO A 381 -13.85 -13.73 7.13
N GLY A 382 -13.83 -14.28 5.90
CA GLY A 382 -14.86 -15.21 5.46
C GLY A 382 -16.26 -14.58 5.53
N THR A 383 -17.21 -15.29 6.14
CA THR A 383 -18.61 -14.84 6.27
C THR A 383 -18.87 -14.00 7.52
N ALA A 384 -17.84 -13.68 8.31
CA ALA A 384 -17.97 -12.99 9.59
C ALA A 384 -18.30 -11.50 9.42
N GLY A 385 -19.01 -10.94 10.39
CA GLY A 385 -19.42 -9.54 10.41
C GLY A 385 -20.62 -9.23 9.53
N ASN A 386 -21.20 -8.06 9.73
CA ASN A 386 -22.34 -7.58 8.98
C ASN A 386 -22.47 -6.06 9.07
N ILE A 387 -23.16 -5.49 8.08
CA ILE A 387 -23.38 -4.04 7.98
C ILE A 387 -24.86 -3.84 7.68
N SER A 388 -25.47 -2.84 8.30
CA SER A 388 -26.82 -2.43 7.94
C SER A 388 -27.01 -0.93 7.94
N VAL A 389 -28.02 -0.49 7.20
CA VAL A 389 -28.51 0.89 7.17
C VAL A 389 -30.02 0.90 7.36
N ARG A 390 -30.51 1.74 8.26
CA ARG A 390 -31.94 1.90 8.56
C ARG A 390 -32.65 2.70 7.47
N ALA A 391 -33.80 2.19 7.05
CA ALA A 391 -34.74 2.81 6.12
C ALA A 391 -36.14 2.79 6.74
N GLY A 392 -36.46 3.83 7.53
CA GLY A 392 -37.72 3.93 8.26
C GLY A 392 -37.85 2.87 9.36
N GLU A 393 -38.90 2.05 9.27
CA GLU A 393 -39.17 0.92 10.18
C GLU A 393 -38.41 -0.36 9.78
N SER A 394 -37.70 -0.32 8.65
CA SER A 394 -36.90 -1.43 8.14
C SER A 394 -35.41 -1.10 8.14
N ALA A 395 -34.57 -2.11 7.95
CA ALA A 395 -33.14 -1.92 7.71
C ALA A 395 -32.67 -2.83 6.56
N LEU A 396 -31.83 -2.29 5.69
CA LEU A 396 -31.11 -3.04 4.68
C LEU A 396 -29.83 -3.59 5.30
N ILE A 397 -29.63 -4.91 5.29
CA ILE A 397 -28.53 -5.60 5.96
C ILE A 397 -27.83 -6.58 5.02
N THR A 398 -26.51 -6.77 5.19
CA THR A 398 -25.75 -7.76 4.43
C THR A 398 -26.29 -9.18 4.63
N GLY A 399 -26.46 -9.93 3.54
CA GLY A 399 -26.82 -11.35 3.58
C GLY A 399 -25.73 -12.25 4.20
N SER A 400 -26.16 -13.44 4.61
CA SER A 400 -25.29 -14.50 5.14
C SER A 400 -24.71 -15.39 4.03
N GLY A 401 -23.64 -16.12 4.36
CA GLY A 401 -23.12 -17.23 3.55
C GLY A 401 -22.18 -16.86 2.40
N LEU A 402 -21.80 -15.58 2.25
CA LEU A 402 -20.73 -15.15 1.35
C LEU A 402 -19.60 -14.46 2.10
N ALA A 403 -18.40 -14.52 1.51
CA ALA A 403 -17.31 -13.67 1.90
C ALA A 403 -17.74 -12.21 1.82
N LYS A 404 -17.49 -11.41 2.86
CA LYS A 404 -17.95 -10.01 2.87
C LYS A 404 -17.27 -9.14 1.80
N GLY A 405 -16.10 -9.57 1.33
CA GLY A 405 -15.41 -8.99 0.18
C GLY A 405 -16.04 -9.29 -1.19
N GLU A 406 -17.00 -10.22 -1.28
CA GLU A 406 -17.65 -10.63 -2.52
C GLU A 406 -19.11 -10.15 -2.62
N LEU A 407 -19.60 -9.45 -1.58
CA LEU A 407 -20.97 -8.96 -1.57
C LEU A 407 -21.19 -7.90 -2.66
N THR A 408 -22.35 -8.00 -3.30
CA THR A 408 -22.91 -7.03 -4.23
C THR A 408 -24.20 -6.44 -3.65
N ALA A 409 -24.75 -5.40 -4.29
CA ALA A 409 -26.05 -4.85 -3.90
C ALA A 409 -27.19 -5.90 -3.88
N ALA A 410 -27.10 -6.93 -4.73
CA ALA A 410 -28.09 -8.01 -4.81
C ALA A 410 -28.07 -8.95 -3.59
N ASP A 411 -27.01 -8.90 -2.79
CA ASP A 411 -26.83 -9.78 -1.63
C ASP A 411 -27.34 -9.16 -0.32
N MET A 412 -27.99 -8.00 -0.38
CA MET A 412 -28.61 -7.35 0.76
C MET A 412 -30.01 -7.91 1.03
N VAL A 413 -30.40 -7.93 2.30
CA VAL A 413 -31.70 -8.39 2.79
C VAL A 413 -32.35 -7.23 3.53
N THR A 414 -33.63 -6.97 3.28
CA THR A 414 -34.39 -6.01 4.09
C THR A 414 -35.01 -6.74 5.25
N VAL A 415 -34.82 -6.23 6.47
CA VAL A 415 -35.40 -6.77 7.71
C VAL A 415 -36.25 -5.72 8.40
N ASN A 416 -37.28 -6.15 9.13
CA ASN A 416 -38.07 -5.28 9.98
C ASN A 416 -37.29 -5.02 11.29
N VAL A 417 -37.16 -3.76 11.69
CA VAL A 417 -36.42 -3.38 12.91
C VAL A 417 -37.14 -3.84 14.17
N ALA A 418 -38.48 -3.93 14.17
CA ALA A 418 -39.25 -4.27 15.36
C ALA A 418 -39.05 -5.74 15.81
N ASP A 419 -38.96 -6.68 14.87
CA ASP A 419 -38.95 -8.12 15.15
C ASP A 419 -37.76 -8.87 14.52
N SER A 420 -36.88 -8.15 13.81
CA SER A 420 -35.71 -8.69 13.08
C SER A 420 -36.05 -9.68 11.95
N GLN A 421 -37.32 -9.78 11.56
CA GLN A 421 -37.74 -10.73 10.53
C GLN A 421 -37.40 -10.20 9.13
N PRO A 422 -36.99 -11.09 8.19
CA PRO A 422 -36.76 -10.71 6.80
C PRO A 422 -38.07 -10.29 6.14
N VAL A 423 -38.04 -9.16 5.44
CA VAL A 423 -39.16 -8.60 4.68
C VAL A 423 -39.00 -8.87 3.19
N SER A 424 -37.79 -8.69 2.66
CA SER A 424 -37.47 -8.91 1.24
C SER A 424 -35.99 -9.20 1.02
N GLY A 425 -35.65 -9.85 -0.11
CA GLY A 425 -34.29 -10.27 -0.45
C GLY A 425 -34.25 -11.75 -0.83
N THR A 426 -33.21 -12.16 -1.55
CA THR A 426 -33.04 -13.54 -2.03
C THR A 426 -32.19 -14.39 -1.09
N ARG A 427 -31.56 -13.77 -0.09
CA ARG A 427 -30.67 -14.41 0.89
C ARG A 427 -31.30 -14.47 2.29
N ARG A 428 -30.70 -15.31 3.14
CA ARG A 428 -30.95 -15.26 4.58
C ARG A 428 -30.19 -14.08 5.20
N PRO A 429 -30.81 -13.33 6.12
CA PRO A 429 -30.12 -12.28 6.87
C PRO A 429 -29.00 -12.87 7.74
N SER A 430 -28.01 -12.06 8.14
CA SER A 430 -26.92 -12.55 9.01
C SER A 430 -27.41 -12.88 10.42
N ALA A 431 -26.70 -13.75 11.14
CA ALA A 431 -27.10 -14.19 12.47
C ALA A 431 -27.13 -13.03 13.49
N GLU A 432 -26.29 -12.03 13.29
CA GLU A 432 -26.11 -10.83 14.10
C GLU A 432 -27.13 -9.73 13.77
N THR A 433 -28.15 -10.03 12.96
CA THR A 433 -29.24 -9.08 12.65
C THR A 433 -29.92 -8.56 13.91
N THR A 434 -30.11 -9.42 14.93
CA THR A 434 -30.73 -9.04 16.21
C THR A 434 -29.92 -8.01 16.97
N VAL A 435 -28.59 -8.00 16.83
CA VAL A 435 -27.70 -7.00 17.41
C VAL A 435 -27.91 -5.65 16.73
N HIS A 436 -28.03 -5.63 15.40
CA HIS A 436 -28.23 -4.39 14.64
C HIS A 436 -29.60 -3.77 14.94
N THR A 437 -30.66 -4.58 14.97
CA THR A 437 -32.01 -4.07 15.26
C THR A 437 -32.16 -3.62 16.71
N ALA A 438 -31.48 -4.28 17.68
CA ALA A 438 -31.39 -3.81 19.06
C ALA A 438 -30.82 -2.39 19.15
N VAL A 439 -29.71 -2.11 18.46
CA VAL A 439 -29.12 -0.77 18.39
C VAL A 439 -30.11 0.24 17.77
N TYR A 440 -30.84 -0.13 16.71
CA TYR A 440 -31.83 0.76 16.10
C TYR A 440 -33.08 1.01 16.97
N ARG A 441 -33.45 0.07 17.84
CA ARG A 441 -34.57 0.24 18.78
C ARG A 441 -34.19 1.12 19.97
N ALA A 442 -32.94 1.00 20.45
CA ALA A 442 -32.46 1.73 21.62
C ALA A 442 -31.83 3.10 21.29
N THR A 443 -31.52 3.40 20.03
CA THR A 443 -30.77 4.62 19.65
C THR A 443 -31.30 5.26 18.36
N ASP A 444 -30.90 6.51 18.11
CA ASP A 444 -31.15 7.23 16.86
C ASP A 444 -30.20 6.84 15.71
N ALA A 445 -29.53 5.68 15.82
CA ALA A 445 -28.64 5.19 14.79
C ALA A 445 -29.35 5.02 13.44
N ARG A 446 -28.64 5.37 12.36
CA ARG A 446 -29.05 5.13 10.99
C ARG A 446 -28.20 4.07 10.29
N ALA A 447 -27.04 3.74 10.84
CA ALA A 447 -26.22 2.64 10.35
C ALA A 447 -25.52 1.93 11.50
N VAL A 448 -25.26 0.64 11.30
CA VAL A 448 -24.55 -0.23 12.24
C VAL A 448 -23.54 -1.07 11.46
N VAL A 449 -22.31 -1.12 11.96
CA VAL A 449 -21.20 -1.91 11.43
C VAL A 449 -20.73 -2.85 12.53
N HIS A 450 -20.75 -4.14 12.25
CA HIS A 450 -20.22 -5.18 13.12
C HIS A 450 -19.07 -5.91 12.41
N VAL A 451 -17.91 -5.94 13.06
CA VAL A 451 -16.67 -6.51 12.51
C VAL A 451 -15.97 -7.39 13.53
N HIS A 452 -15.19 -8.33 13.04
CA HIS A 452 -14.40 -9.29 13.82
C HIS A 452 -12.92 -8.90 13.70
N SER A 453 -12.62 -7.66 14.07
CA SER A 453 -11.29 -7.08 13.91
C SER A 453 -10.30 -7.71 14.92
N PRO A 454 -9.05 -8.04 14.53
CA PRO A 454 -8.18 -8.90 15.34
C PRO A 454 -7.83 -8.34 16.72
N HIS A 455 -7.49 -7.04 16.82
CA HIS A 455 -6.99 -6.46 18.05
C HIS A 455 -8.11 -6.24 19.06
N ALA A 456 -9.25 -5.70 18.64
CA ALA A 456 -10.41 -5.53 19.49
C ALA A 456 -10.97 -6.88 19.96
N THR A 457 -11.01 -7.87 19.08
CA THR A 457 -11.43 -9.23 19.45
C THR A 457 -10.49 -9.79 20.51
N ALA A 458 -9.17 -9.68 20.32
CA ALA A 458 -8.18 -10.15 21.28
C ALA A 458 -8.28 -9.45 22.64
N GLN A 459 -8.45 -8.12 22.65
CA GLN A 459 -8.58 -7.33 23.89
C GLN A 459 -9.85 -7.67 24.68
N SER A 460 -10.94 -8.05 23.99
CA SER A 460 -12.21 -8.38 24.65
C SER A 460 -12.22 -9.75 25.33
N VAL A 461 -11.28 -10.65 25.03
CA VAL A 461 -11.24 -12.01 25.60
C VAL A 461 -10.84 -11.95 27.07
N GLY A 462 -11.76 -12.31 27.96
CA GLY A 462 -11.54 -12.27 29.41
C GLY A 462 -11.50 -10.86 29.99
N ALA A 463 -11.96 -9.86 29.23
CA ALA A 463 -12.13 -8.50 29.69
C ALA A 463 -13.23 -8.39 30.76
N PRO A 464 -13.15 -7.40 31.67
CA PRO A 464 -14.26 -7.04 32.55
C PRO A 464 -15.45 -6.49 31.74
N GLU A 465 -16.59 -6.23 32.40
CA GLU A 465 -17.83 -5.74 31.76
C GLU A 465 -17.68 -4.41 30.98
N SER A 466 -16.55 -3.72 31.14
CA SER A 466 -16.16 -2.56 30.34
C SER A 466 -14.65 -2.46 30.18
N LEU A 467 -14.19 -1.98 29.02
CA LEU A 467 -12.80 -1.59 28.78
C LEU A 467 -12.72 -0.06 28.75
N ARG A 468 -11.98 0.50 29.71
CA ARG A 468 -11.65 1.93 29.73
C ARG A 468 -10.69 2.25 28.58
N PHE A 469 -10.77 3.41 27.96
CA PHE A 469 -9.74 3.97 27.06
C PHE A 469 -9.40 5.40 27.49
N THR A 470 -8.13 5.75 27.74
CA THR A 470 -7.68 7.07 28.25
C THR A 470 -6.50 7.62 27.46
N GLY A 471 -6.58 8.91 27.10
CA GLY A 471 -5.45 9.64 26.50
C GLY A 471 -5.13 9.24 25.06
N TYR A 472 -6.07 8.62 24.35
CA TYR A 472 -5.97 8.37 22.90
C TYR A 472 -6.66 9.50 22.13
N GLU A 473 -5.96 10.13 21.18
CA GLU A 473 -6.53 11.16 20.29
C GLU A 473 -7.75 10.63 19.50
N LEU A 474 -7.78 9.33 19.23
CA LEU A 474 -8.86 8.61 18.53
C LEU A 474 -10.19 8.65 19.28
N LEU A 475 -10.21 8.96 20.59
CA LEU A 475 -11.43 9.12 21.38
C LEU A 475 -12.37 10.19 20.82
N LYS A 476 -11.82 11.21 20.15
CA LYS A 476 -12.60 12.27 19.49
C LYS A 476 -13.52 11.71 18.41
N GLY A 477 -13.12 10.64 17.73
CA GLY A 477 -13.94 9.93 16.74
C GLY A 477 -15.17 9.23 17.36
N LEU A 478 -15.12 8.95 18.66
CA LEU A 478 -16.22 8.41 19.44
C LEU A 478 -17.05 9.50 20.14
N GLY A 479 -16.67 10.78 19.99
CA GLY A 479 -17.33 11.92 20.63
C GLY A 479 -16.87 12.19 22.06
N VAL A 480 -15.72 11.64 22.48
CA VAL A 480 -15.20 11.74 23.85
C VAL A 480 -13.81 12.39 23.87
N ALA A 481 -13.55 13.24 24.86
CA ALA A 481 -12.35 14.08 24.87
C ALA A 481 -11.12 13.45 25.54
N ASP A 482 -11.29 12.61 26.56
CA ASP A 482 -10.16 12.18 27.42
C ASP A 482 -10.24 10.72 27.88
N THR A 483 -11.39 10.28 28.40
CA THR A 483 -11.61 8.90 28.86
C THR A 483 -12.98 8.39 28.45
N ILE A 484 -13.06 7.16 27.94
CA ILE A 484 -14.30 6.45 27.60
C ILE A 484 -14.32 5.07 28.26
N ASP A 485 -15.48 4.59 28.69
CA ASP A 485 -15.67 3.20 29.15
C ASP A 485 -16.53 2.48 28.11
N VAL A 486 -15.93 1.57 27.34
CA VAL A 486 -16.62 0.83 26.28
C VAL A 486 -17.18 -0.48 26.86
N PRO A 487 -18.49 -0.75 26.76
CA PRO A 487 -19.09 -1.95 27.34
C PRO A 487 -18.65 -3.23 26.61
N VAL A 488 -18.52 -4.32 27.38
CA VAL A 488 -18.20 -5.66 26.88
C VAL A 488 -19.33 -6.62 27.21
N PHE A 489 -19.98 -7.16 26.18
CA PHE A 489 -21.05 -8.13 26.30
C PHE A 489 -20.53 -9.56 26.20
N ALA A 490 -21.14 -10.48 26.93
CA ALA A 490 -20.80 -11.90 26.84
C ALA A 490 -21.19 -12.47 25.47
N ASN A 491 -20.32 -13.29 24.90
CA ASN A 491 -20.64 -14.00 23.66
C ASN A 491 -21.50 -15.23 23.97
N HIS A 492 -22.76 -15.19 23.52
CA HIS A 492 -23.72 -16.27 23.67
C HIS A 492 -23.91 -17.03 22.35
N ALA A 493 -24.08 -18.35 22.43
CA ALA A 493 -24.41 -19.16 21.26
C ALA A 493 -25.75 -18.76 20.62
N ASP A 494 -26.67 -18.24 21.44
CA ASP A 494 -27.89 -17.59 20.98
C ASP A 494 -27.64 -16.09 20.79
N VAL A 495 -27.45 -15.67 19.55
CA VAL A 495 -27.17 -14.27 19.18
C VAL A 495 -28.36 -13.35 19.46
N ALA A 496 -29.60 -13.87 19.53
CA ALA A 496 -30.77 -13.07 19.90
C ALA A 496 -30.67 -12.58 21.34
N ARG A 497 -30.13 -13.41 22.24
CA ARG A 497 -29.88 -13.03 23.63
C ARG A 497 -28.90 -11.87 23.75
N ILE A 498 -27.82 -11.87 22.95
CA ILE A 498 -26.85 -10.75 22.91
C ILE A 498 -27.56 -9.46 22.51
N GLY A 499 -28.44 -9.52 21.51
CA GLY A 499 -29.25 -8.38 21.08
C GLY A 499 -30.13 -7.80 22.20
N VAL A 500 -30.79 -8.66 22.99
CA VAL A 500 -31.62 -8.23 24.14
C VAL A 500 -30.77 -7.54 25.21
N GLU A 501 -29.62 -8.11 25.56
CA GLU A 501 -28.72 -7.53 26.56
C GLU A 501 -28.19 -6.16 26.12
N ILE A 502 -27.84 -6.02 24.84
CA ILE A 502 -27.43 -4.73 24.24
C ILE A 502 -28.58 -3.72 24.27
N GLU A 503 -29.78 -4.11 23.88
CA GLU A 503 -30.95 -3.22 23.87
C GLU A 503 -31.27 -2.68 25.27
N CYS A 504 -31.30 -3.56 26.27
CA CYS A 504 -31.51 -3.16 27.66
C CYS A 504 -30.41 -2.20 28.14
N HIS A 505 -29.13 -2.51 27.89
CA HIS A 505 -28.02 -1.65 28.30
C HIS A 505 -28.10 -0.26 27.67
N LEU A 506 -28.35 -0.18 26.36
CA LEU A 506 -28.44 1.09 25.64
C LEU A 506 -29.69 1.91 26.03
N ALA A 507 -30.80 1.24 26.35
CA ALA A 507 -32.00 1.90 26.86
C ALA A 507 -31.79 2.49 28.26
N GLU A 508 -31.02 1.81 29.12
CA GLU A 508 -30.67 2.28 30.46
C GLU A 508 -29.57 3.35 30.46
N ARG A 509 -28.72 3.37 29.42
CA ARG A 509 -27.61 4.32 29.26
C ARG A 509 -27.64 5.00 27.88
N PRO A 510 -28.48 6.04 27.70
CA PRO A 510 -28.56 6.78 26.45
C PRO A 510 -27.26 7.50 26.06
N ASP A 511 -26.37 7.70 27.03
CA ASP A 511 -25.04 8.30 26.90
C ASP A 511 -23.92 7.26 26.66
N ALA A 512 -24.28 5.97 26.52
CA ALA A 512 -23.32 4.92 26.19
C ALA A 512 -22.54 5.28 24.91
N PRO A 513 -21.23 4.96 24.88
CA PRO A 513 -20.43 5.27 23.71
C PRO A 513 -20.96 4.53 22.49
N PRO A 514 -20.80 5.08 21.27
CA PRO A 514 -21.41 4.54 20.06
C PRO A 514 -20.69 3.31 19.50
N VAL A 515 -20.09 2.53 20.39
CA VAL A 515 -19.29 1.33 20.15
C VAL A 515 -19.43 0.36 21.34
N LEU A 516 -19.34 -0.93 21.06
CA LEU A 516 -19.33 -1.99 22.08
C LEU A 516 -18.48 -3.18 21.62
N PHE A 517 -18.07 -4.01 22.59
CA PHE A 517 -17.47 -5.32 22.34
C PHE A 517 -18.46 -6.45 22.58
N ILE A 518 -18.31 -7.52 21.82
CA ILE A 518 -18.84 -8.85 22.15
C ILE A 518 -17.61 -9.75 22.39
N ALA A 519 -17.44 -10.23 23.62
CA ALA A 519 -16.20 -10.86 24.09
C ALA A 519 -15.76 -12.05 23.22
N GLY A 520 -14.58 -11.94 22.61
CA GLY A 520 -14.02 -12.96 21.71
C GLY A 520 -14.81 -13.17 20.41
N HIS A 521 -15.71 -12.25 20.07
CA HIS A 521 -16.55 -12.30 18.87
C HIS A 521 -16.19 -11.15 17.92
N GLY A 522 -16.22 -9.91 18.39
CA GLY A 522 -15.98 -8.73 17.57
C GLY A 522 -16.48 -7.44 18.22
N ILE A 523 -16.57 -6.37 17.44
CA ILE A 523 -17.07 -5.06 17.86
C ILE A 523 -18.26 -4.63 17.02
N THR A 524 -19.15 -3.86 17.65
CA THR A 524 -20.29 -3.22 16.97
C THR A 524 -20.20 -1.73 17.17
N ALA A 525 -20.28 -0.97 16.08
CA ALA A 525 -20.27 0.48 16.07
C ALA A 525 -21.50 1.00 15.31
N TRP A 526 -22.03 2.14 15.72
CA TRP A 526 -23.20 2.74 15.08
C TRP A 526 -23.06 4.24 14.90
N GLY A 527 -23.87 4.82 14.02
CA GLY A 527 -23.83 6.26 13.75
C GLY A 527 -25.03 6.79 12.97
N ALA A 528 -25.07 8.11 12.82
CA ALA A 528 -26.07 8.82 12.03
C ALA A 528 -25.89 8.62 10.51
N SER A 529 -24.78 8.01 10.09
CA SER A 529 -24.50 7.60 8.71
C SER A 529 -23.63 6.34 8.70
N LEU A 530 -23.60 5.65 7.56
CA LEU A 530 -22.75 4.48 7.35
C LEU A 530 -21.26 4.81 7.51
N ALA A 531 -20.82 5.97 6.99
CA ALA A 531 -19.46 6.45 7.15
C ALA A 531 -19.10 6.63 8.64
N GLN A 532 -19.98 7.28 9.42
CA GLN A 532 -19.72 7.48 10.84
C GLN A 532 -19.68 6.16 11.63
N ALA A 533 -20.57 5.22 11.33
CA ALA A 533 -20.55 3.90 11.98
C ALA A 533 -19.23 3.15 11.67
N ARG A 534 -18.76 3.20 10.41
CA ARG A 534 -17.46 2.67 10.01
C ARG A 534 -16.31 3.34 10.76
N ASP A 535 -16.26 4.68 10.75
CA ASP A 535 -15.15 5.43 11.35
C ASP A 535 -15.02 5.16 12.86
N ARG A 536 -16.16 4.96 13.55
CA ARG A 536 -16.19 4.58 14.97
C ARG A 536 -15.62 3.18 15.20
N ALA A 537 -15.94 2.21 14.34
CA ALA A 537 -15.31 0.89 14.39
C ALA A 537 -13.80 0.98 14.14
N GLU A 538 -13.37 1.82 13.18
CA GLU A 538 -11.96 2.06 12.88
C GLU A 538 -11.21 2.68 14.07
N CYS A 539 -11.81 3.66 14.74
CA CYS A 539 -11.22 4.28 15.94
C CYS A 539 -11.04 3.26 17.07
N LEU A 540 -12.05 2.43 17.33
CA LEU A 540 -11.97 1.43 18.40
C LEU A 540 -10.91 0.37 18.10
N GLU A 541 -10.88 -0.19 16.88
CA GLU A 541 -9.86 -1.17 16.51
C GLU A 541 -8.45 -0.60 16.60
N ALA A 542 -8.23 0.64 16.11
CA ALA A 542 -6.91 1.28 16.18
C ALA A 542 -6.47 1.54 17.63
N MET A 543 -7.39 1.92 18.53
CA MET A 543 -7.07 2.03 19.95
C MET A 543 -6.71 0.66 20.55
N CYS A 544 -7.42 -0.40 20.20
CA CYS A 544 -7.10 -1.76 20.63
C CYS A 544 -5.75 -2.24 20.08
N GLU A 545 -5.43 -1.93 18.82
CA GLU A 545 -4.15 -2.24 18.19
C GLU A 545 -3.00 -1.56 18.94
N LEU A 546 -3.12 -0.25 19.20
CA LEU A 546 -2.14 0.50 19.97
C LEU A 546 -1.97 -0.08 21.39
N ALA A 547 -3.07 -0.42 22.08
CA ALA A 547 -3.01 -1.05 23.39
C ALA A 547 -2.29 -2.41 23.34
N THR A 548 -2.57 -3.23 22.32
CA THR A 548 -1.93 -4.55 22.12
C THR A 548 -0.44 -4.41 21.83
N LEU A 549 -0.06 -3.51 20.91
CA LEU A 549 1.33 -3.35 20.47
C LEU A 549 2.22 -2.68 21.53
N THR A 550 1.66 -1.78 22.33
CA THR A 550 2.42 -1.06 23.38
C THR A 550 2.40 -1.77 24.74
N GLY A 551 1.48 -2.72 24.94
CA GLY A 551 1.30 -3.40 26.23
C GLY A 551 0.75 -2.49 27.35
N ARG A 552 0.23 -1.30 27.01
CA ARG A 552 -0.44 -0.41 27.98
C ARG A 552 -1.70 -1.11 28.51
N ARG A 553 -1.80 -1.19 29.85
CA ARG A 553 -2.92 -1.81 30.59
C ARG A 553 -3.86 -0.81 31.26
N GLU A 554 -3.42 0.44 31.43
CA GLU A 554 -4.37 1.54 31.48
C GLU A 554 -4.80 1.73 30.05
N ILE A 555 -5.85 1.00 29.71
CA ILE A 555 -6.56 1.19 28.47
C ILE A 555 -7.24 2.54 28.65
#